data_AF-A0A944Y2W0-F1
#
_entry.id   AF-A0A944Y2W0-F1
#
_cell.length_a   1.000
_cell.length_b   1.000
_cell.length_c   1.000
_cell.angle_alpha   90.00
_cell.angle_beta   90.00
_cell.angle_gamma   90.00
#
_symmetry.space_group_name_H-M   'P 1'
#
loop_
_entity.id
_entity.type
_entity.pdbx_description
1 polymer ?
#
loop_
_entity_poly.entity_id
_entity_poly.type
_entity_poly.pdbx_seq_one_letter_code
_entity_poly.pdbx_strand_id
1 'polypeptide(L)'
;MLNGVLVGFGIMLASLVIPVVHYVAAPLSPFIAGFIGSGVAKIDQDGIIRFGALVALLMFIPVIAVLILKFIVGVDEILTIPTTWVMIIVLIFIPYTWFGVTVGAMGGYYIRRNQKEESET
;
A
#
# COMPACT_ATOMS: atom_id res chain seq x y z
N MET A 1 -0.17 -12.10 10.41
CA MET A 1 -0.62 -11.36 9.20
C MET A 1 -1.03 -9.92 9.52
N LEU A 2 -2.02 -9.68 10.41
CA LEU A 2 -2.55 -8.34 10.72
C LEU A 2 -1.48 -7.29 11.04
N ASN A 3 -0.51 -7.60 11.91
CA ASN A 3 0.56 -6.65 12.27
C ASN A 3 1.35 -6.16 11.04
N GLY A 4 1.66 -7.06 10.10
CA GLY A 4 2.35 -6.69 8.86
C GLY A 4 1.47 -5.89 7.91
N VAL A 5 0.16 -6.18 7.87
CA VAL A 5 -0.82 -5.43 7.07
C VAL A 5 -0.91 -3.99 7.57
N LEU A 6 -0.97 -3.80 8.89
CA LEU A 6 -0.99 -2.47 9.51
C LEU A 6 0.33 -1.71 9.29
N VAL A 7 1.48 -2.38 9.35
CA VAL A 7 2.78 -1.77 9.01
C VAL A 7 2.80 -1.34 7.54
N GLY A 8 2.39 -2.22 6.62
CA GLY A 8 2.33 -1.90 5.19
C GLY A 8 1.39 -0.72 4.91
N PHE A 9 0.21 -0.72 5.52
CA PHE A 9 -0.74 0.39 5.44
C PHE A 9 -0.17 1.70 6.02
N GLY A 10 0.52 1.65 7.16
CA GLY A 10 1.18 2.81 7.75
C GLY A 10 2.24 3.43 6.83
N ILE A 11 3.05 2.61 6.16
CA ILE A 11 4.05 3.05 5.16
C ILE A 11 3.36 3.76 3.99
N MET A 12 2.25 3.19 3.50
CA MET A 12 1.46 3.78 2.43
C MET A 12 0.93 5.16 2.83
N LEU A 13 0.32 5.29 4.01
CA LEU A 13 -0.22 6.57 4.51
C LEU A 13 0.89 7.61 4.71
N ALA A 14 2.00 7.23 5.33
CA ALA A 14 3.12 8.15 5.53
C ALA A 14 3.65 8.68 4.20
N SER A 15 3.72 7.82 3.18
CA SER A 15 4.21 8.18 1.84
C SER A 15 3.25 9.12 1.09
N LEU A 16 1.95 9.11 1.42
CA LEU A 16 0.98 10.03 0.85
C LEU A 16 1.09 11.46 1.42
N VAL A 17 1.59 11.64 2.64
CA VAL A 17 1.57 12.94 3.32
C VAL A 17 2.80 13.80 3.01
N ILE A 18 3.95 13.21 2.69
CA ILE A 18 5.23 13.97 2.59
C ILE A 18 5.35 14.66 1.21
N PRO A 19 5.18 15.99 1.08
CA PRO A 19 4.99 16.65 -0.22
C PRO A 19 6.24 16.61 -1.12
N VAL A 20 7.43 16.73 -0.52
CA VAL A 20 8.70 16.81 -1.27
C VAL A 20 9.06 15.46 -1.91
N VAL A 21 8.72 14.35 -1.25
CA VAL A 21 9.05 13.00 -1.74
C VAL A 21 7.85 12.29 -2.35
N HIS A 22 6.64 12.86 -2.29
CA HIS A 22 5.40 12.21 -2.72
C HIS A 22 5.50 11.61 -4.13
N TYR A 23 6.13 12.33 -5.07
CA TYR A 23 6.27 11.90 -6.47
C TYR A 23 7.13 10.66 -6.67
N VAL A 24 7.96 10.29 -5.68
CA VAL A 24 8.79 9.09 -5.71
C VAL A 24 8.28 8.07 -4.68
N ALA A 25 7.99 8.54 -3.46
CA ALA A 25 7.54 7.74 -2.35
C ALA A 25 6.16 7.13 -2.61
N ALA A 26 5.18 7.87 -3.14
CA ALA A 26 3.84 7.31 -3.35
C ALA A 26 3.80 6.21 -4.44
N PRO A 27 4.54 6.32 -5.57
CA PRO A 27 4.67 5.20 -6.50
C PRO A 27 5.45 4.01 -5.93
N LEU A 28 6.54 4.23 -5.19
CA LEU A 28 7.35 3.14 -4.66
C LEU A 28 6.79 2.49 -3.39
N SER A 29 5.95 3.20 -2.64
CA SER A 29 5.48 2.77 -1.33
C SER A 29 4.75 1.43 -1.33
N PRO A 30 3.94 1.02 -2.34
CA PRO A 30 3.36 -0.31 -2.37
C PRO A 30 4.40 -1.42 -2.28
N PHE A 31 5.50 -1.29 -3.02
CA PHE A 31 6.57 -2.29 -3.04
C PHE A 31 7.31 -2.34 -1.71
N ILE A 32 7.64 -1.17 -1.15
CA ILE A 32 8.32 -1.05 0.15
C ILE A 32 7.42 -1.59 1.28
N ALA A 33 6.14 -1.23 1.27
CA ALA A 33 5.12 -1.70 2.20
C ALA A 33 4.96 -3.22 2.11
N GLY A 34 4.94 -3.78 0.89
CA GLY A 34 4.94 -5.22 0.64
C GLY A 34 6.16 -5.91 1.23
N PHE A 35 7.35 -5.38 0.95
CA PHE A 35 8.61 -5.95 1.39
C PHE A 35 8.73 -5.95 2.92
N ILE A 36 8.59 -4.78 3.55
CA ILE A 36 8.75 -4.61 4.99
C ILE A 36 7.60 -5.28 5.74
N GLY A 37 6.36 -5.01 5.35
CA GLY A 37 5.17 -5.53 6.03
C GLY A 37 5.09 -7.06 5.98
N SER A 38 5.44 -7.68 4.85
CA SER A 38 5.49 -9.15 4.75
C SER A 38 6.60 -9.75 5.60
N GLY A 39 7.73 -9.05 5.76
CA GLY A 39 8.82 -9.44 6.64
C GLY A 39 8.42 -9.42 8.10
N VAL A 40 7.76 -8.35 8.55
CA VAL A 40 7.24 -8.23 9.92
C VAL A 40 6.23 -9.34 10.23
N ALA A 41 5.32 -9.63 9.30
CA ALA A 41 4.33 -10.69 9.47
C ALA A 41 4.85 -12.11 9.16
N LYS A 42 6.12 -12.25 8.73
CA LYS A 42 6.73 -13.51 8.27
C LYS A 42 5.82 -14.29 7.31
N ILE A 43 5.28 -13.58 6.31
CA ILE A 43 4.36 -14.15 5.32
C ILE A 43 5.05 -15.27 4.55
N ASP A 44 4.34 -16.38 4.39
CA ASP A 44 4.70 -17.55 3.58
C ASP A 44 4.19 -17.40 2.14
N GLN A 45 4.55 -18.35 1.27
CA GLN A 45 4.22 -18.28 -0.15
C GLN A 45 2.70 -18.14 -0.41
N ASP A 46 1.89 -18.93 0.30
CA ASP A 46 0.44 -18.95 0.14
C ASP A 46 -0.23 -17.68 0.68
N GLY A 47 0.41 -17.01 1.65
CA GLY A 47 -0.08 -15.78 2.26
C GLY A 47 0.19 -14.51 1.43
N ILE A 48 1.08 -14.54 0.43
CA ILE A 48 1.52 -13.34 -0.32
C ILE A 48 0.35 -12.60 -1.00
N ILE A 49 -0.50 -13.32 -1.73
CA ILE A 49 -1.61 -12.72 -2.47
C ILE A 49 -2.66 -12.14 -1.51
N ARG A 50 -2.98 -12.90 -0.45
CA ARG A 50 -3.92 -12.46 0.61
C ARG A 50 -3.40 -11.25 1.35
N PHE A 51 -2.11 -11.21 1.65
CA PHE A 51 -1.45 -10.07 2.27
C PHE A 51 -1.60 -8.80 1.41
N GLY A 52 -1.27 -8.89 0.12
CA GLY A 52 -1.45 -7.79 -0.82
C GLY A 52 -2.90 -7.29 -0.87
N ALA A 53 -3.86 -8.21 -0.93
CA ALA A 53 -5.28 -7.88 -1.00
C ALA A 53 -5.76 -7.14 0.25
N LEU A 54 -5.32 -7.55 1.44
CA LEU A 54 -5.69 -6.90 2.70
C LEU A 54 -5.11 -5.48 2.81
N VAL A 55 -3.85 -5.27 2.42
CA VAL A 55 -3.25 -3.92 2.42
C VAL A 55 -3.96 -3.00 1.42
N ALA A 56 -4.24 -3.50 0.20
CA ALA A 56 -5.00 -2.74 -0.79
C ALA A 56 -6.42 -2.42 -0.33
N LEU A 57 -7.07 -3.34 0.39
CA LEU A 57 -8.40 -3.11 0.96
C LEU A 57 -8.37 -1.97 1.99
N LEU A 58 -7.33 -1.88 2.83
CA LEU A 58 -7.21 -0.76 3.78
C LEU A 58 -7.03 0.59 3.08
N MET A 59 -6.51 0.63 1.85
CA MET A 59 -6.42 1.87 1.07
C MET A 59 -7.78 2.43 0.64
N PHE A 60 -8.89 1.69 0.78
CA PHE A 60 -10.22 2.28 0.66
C PHE A 60 -10.54 3.26 1.80
N ILE A 61 -9.88 3.16 2.97
CA ILE A 61 -10.10 4.07 4.11
C ILE A 61 -9.79 5.53 3.72
N PRO A 62 -8.57 5.89 3.27
CA PRO A 62 -8.27 7.26 2.87
C PRO A 62 -9.16 7.74 1.71
N VAL A 63 -9.56 6.84 0.81
CA VAL A 63 -10.50 7.14 -0.28
C VAL A 63 -11.87 7.56 0.24
N ILE A 64 -12.46 6.75 1.12
CA ILE A 64 -13.75 7.04 1.73
C ILE A 64 -13.66 8.33 2.54
N ALA A 65 -12.55 8.57 3.25
CA ALA A 65 -12.33 9.81 3.99
C ALA A 65 -12.36 11.04 3.05
N VAL A 66 -11.65 11.00 1.92
CA VAL A 66 -11.67 12.09 0.92
C VAL A 66 -13.07 12.29 0.35
N LEU A 67 -13.82 11.22 0.09
CA LEU A 67 -15.20 11.32 -0.41
C LEU A 67 -16.15 11.92 0.62
N ILE A 68 -16.07 11.50 1.88
CA ILE A 68 -16.88 12.06 2.97
C ILE A 68 -16.58 13.56 3.12
N LEU A 69 -15.30 13.95 3.17
CA LEU A 69 -14.90 15.35 3.23
C LEU A 69 -15.47 16.14 2.05
N LYS A 70 -15.47 15.56 0.85
CA LYS A 70 -16.11 16.18 -0.33
C LYS A 70 -17.58 16.51 -0.08
N PHE A 71 -18.37 15.54 0.36
CA PHE A 71 -19.82 15.71 0.52
C PHE A 71 -20.21 16.59 1.72
N ILE A 72 -19.41 16.60 2.79
CA ILE A 72 -19.68 17.40 3.99
C ILE A 72 -19.23 18.86 3.81
N VAL A 73 -18.04 19.06 3.24
CA VAL A 73 -17.38 20.38 3.22
C VAL A 73 -17.61 21.13 1.90
N GLY A 74 -18.05 20.47 0.83
CA GLY A 74 -18.17 21.09 -0.49
C GLY A 74 -16.78 21.34 -1.09
N VAL A 75 -16.03 20.27 -1.37
CA VAL A 75 -14.60 20.36 -1.73
C VAL A 75 -14.35 20.91 -3.15
N ASP A 76 -15.38 21.39 -3.84
CA ASP A 76 -15.20 22.11 -5.12
C ASP A 76 -14.36 23.39 -4.95
N GLU A 77 -14.20 23.93 -3.74
CA GLU A 77 -13.39 25.12 -3.45
C GLU A 77 -11.96 24.85 -2.92
N ILE A 78 -11.67 23.66 -2.38
CA ILE A 78 -10.41 23.41 -1.64
C ILE A 78 -9.33 22.73 -2.47
N LEU A 79 -9.70 21.79 -3.36
CA LEU A 79 -8.71 20.98 -4.07
C LEU A 79 -8.45 21.39 -5.51
N THR A 80 -9.27 22.28 -6.10
CA THR A 80 -9.20 22.74 -7.51
C THR A 80 -9.20 21.63 -8.58
N ILE A 81 -9.12 20.36 -8.18
CA ILE A 81 -9.06 19.16 -9.01
C ILE A 81 -10.49 18.61 -9.14
N PRO A 82 -10.99 18.41 -10.37
CA PRO A 82 -12.31 17.84 -10.57
C PRO A 82 -12.42 16.46 -9.91
N THR A 83 -13.55 16.21 -9.24
CA THR A 83 -13.78 14.94 -8.52
C THR A 83 -13.60 13.71 -9.40
N THR A 84 -13.97 13.81 -10.68
CA THR A 84 -13.80 12.72 -11.66
C THR A 84 -12.35 12.25 -11.72
N TRP A 85 -11.38 13.17 -11.70
CA TRP A 85 -9.96 12.83 -11.72
C TRP A 85 -9.49 12.19 -10.42
N VAL A 86 -9.94 12.69 -9.27
CA VAL A 86 -9.65 12.08 -7.96
C VAL A 86 -10.15 10.63 -7.93
N MET A 87 -11.36 10.39 -8.40
CA MET A 87 -11.95 9.04 -8.47
C MET A 87 -11.17 8.11 -9.41
N ILE A 88 -10.75 8.60 -10.59
CA ILE A 88 -9.96 7.81 -11.54
C ILE A 88 -8.60 7.45 -10.93
N ILE A 89 -7.89 8.42 -10.33
CA ILE A 89 -6.60 8.18 -9.69
C ILE A 89 -6.73 7.12 -8.61
N VAL A 90 -7.73 7.25 -7.75
CA VAL A 90 -8.03 6.29 -6.70
C VAL A 90 -8.33 4.88 -7.24
N LEU A 91 -9.16 4.80 -8.29
CA LEU A 91 -9.59 3.53 -8.86
C LEU A 91 -8.44 2.77 -9.53
N ILE A 92 -7.43 3.48 -10.02
CA ILE A 92 -6.18 2.90 -10.52
C ILE A 92 -5.22 2.59 -9.36
N PHE A 93 -5.19 3.43 -8.34
CA PHE A 93 -4.25 3.32 -7.23
C PHE A 93 -4.47 2.10 -6.35
N ILE A 94 -5.71 1.63 -6.19
CA ILE A 94 -6.01 0.44 -5.39
C ILE A 94 -5.49 -0.85 -6.04
N PRO A 95 -5.81 -1.17 -7.32
CA PRO A 95 -5.19 -2.28 -8.05
C PRO A 95 -3.66 -2.18 -8.09
N TYR A 96 -3.13 -0.96 -8.26
CA TYR A 96 -1.69 -0.72 -8.21
C TYR A 96 -1.09 -1.04 -6.84
N THR A 97 -1.74 -0.64 -5.76
CA THR A 97 -1.33 -0.97 -4.39
C THR A 97 -1.30 -2.48 -4.19
N TRP A 98 -2.35 -3.18 -4.61
CA TRP A 98 -2.41 -4.63 -4.53
C TRP A 98 -1.22 -5.27 -5.25
N PHE A 99 -1.00 -4.89 -6.51
CA PHE A 99 0.11 -5.38 -7.33
C PHE A 99 1.47 -5.13 -6.66
N GLY A 100 1.76 -3.88 -6.31
CA GLY A 100 3.05 -3.51 -5.76
C GLY A 100 3.33 -4.16 -4.40
N VAL A 101 2.32 -4.24 -3.51
CA VAL A 101 2.45 -4.93 -2.22
C VAL A 101 2.68 -6.42 -2.42
N THR A 102 1.98 -7.07 -3.35
CA THR A 102 2.19 -8.49 -3.69
C THR A 102 3.60 -8.74 -4.22
N VAL A 103 4.09 -7.91 -5.14
CA VAL A 103 5.47 -8.02 -5.68
C VAL A 103 6.51 -7.79 -4.59
N GLY A 104 6.33 -6.75 -3.76
CA GLY A 104 7.22 -6.47 -2.64
C GLY A 104 7.26 -7.62 -1.62
N ALA A 105 6.10 -8.18 -1.31
CA ALA A 105 5.99 -9.32 -0.39
C ALA A 105 6.65 -10.58 -0.96
N MET A 106 6.51 -10.82 -2.27
CA MET A 106 7.19 -11.90 -2.98
C MET A 106 8.72 -11.74 -2.92
N GLY A 107 9.24 -10.54 -3.19
CA GLY A 107 10.67 -10.26 -3.05
C GLY A 107 11.18 -10.52 -1.62
N GLY A 108 10.45 -10.04 -0.62
CA GLY A 108 10.79 -10.29 0.79
C GLY A 108 10.76 -11.78 1.16
N TYR A 109 9.81 -12.54 0.63
CA TYR A 109 9.72 -13.98 0.86
C TYR A 109 10.93 -14.73 0.30
N TYR A 110 11.30 -14.48 -0.97
CA TYR A 110 12.43 -15.17 -1.61
C TYR A 110 13.76 -14.89 -0.90
N ILE A 111 14.02 -13.64 -0.48
CA ILE A 111 15.24 -13.32 0.28
C ILE A 111 15.30 -14.11 1.59
N ARG A 112 14.21 -14.11 2.37
CA ARG A 112 14.17 -14.85 3.65
C ARG A 112 14.31 -16.36 3.45
N ARG A 113 13.78 -16.89 2.35
CA ARG A 113 13.89 -18.31 2.01
C ARG A 113 15.34 -18.68 1.72
N ASN A 114 16.01 -17.93 0.84
CA ASN A 114 17.40 -18.21 0.46
C ASN A 114 18.35 -18.12 1.66
N GLN A 115 18.13 -17.16 2.57
CA GLN A 115 18.91 -17.04 3.81
C GLN A 115 18.77 -18.26 4.74
N LYS A 116 17.62 -18.92 4.75
CA LYS A 116 17.43 -20.15 5.52
C LYS A 116 18.18 -21.31 4.88
N GLU A 117 18.07 -21.46 3.56
CA GLU A 117 18.76 -22.51 2.80
C GLU A 117 20.29 -22.40 2.99
N GLU A 118 20.85 -21.19 2.97
CA GLU A 118 22.29 -20.94 3.19
C GLU A 118 22.73 -21.19 4.64
N SER A 119 21.85 -21.02 5.63
CA SER A 119 22.16 -21.30 7.04
C SER A 119 22.12 -22.78 7.41
N GLU A 120 21.51 -23.62 6.57
CA GLU A 120 21.35 -25.06 6.76
C GLU A 120 22.44 -25.89 6.03
N THR A 121 23.26 -25.23 5.18
CA THR A 121 24.44 -25.79 4.51
C THR A 121 25.74 -25.53 5.26
#